data_AF-A0A849Y897-F1
#
_entry.id   AF-A0A849Y897-F1
#
_cell.length_a   1.000
_cell.length_b   1.000
_cell.length_c   1.000
_cell.angle_alpha   90.00
_cell.angle_beta   90.00
_cell.angle_gamma   90.00
#
_symmetry.space_group_name_H-M   'P 1'
#
loop_
_entity.id
_entity.type
_entity.pdbx_description
1 polymer ?
#
loop_
_entity_poly.entity_id
_entity_poly.type
_entity_poly.pdbx_seq_one_letter_code
_entity_poly.pdbx_strand_id
1 'polypeptide(L)'
;GRAIRLWTRAEHDLRPAHDTPEIRRVELSQEILALKSAGFDDPRAFPWLEAPEPAALDRAETLLADLGALDGEKRVTSLGRKMAAFPAHPRHTRMLLEADRLGCVHAAALMAALAQGRPILTRAAGREVRHAREDALGAEADSDFAILARAWRYAEKAGFDIERCRRLGIHAGAARQVRPVFEAFLRLAKSAGLDAAERPANEEAQARCLLAGFADHLARRIDSGSLRYALTRGRKGRLSPESALRDRDLLVAVEVDEIQRGRGEIEVALSLAVGVREDWLRDMDPSAFSERREVFLDPSTRRVAARVVRSFRDLALETKLAAEPSEAEAAAILAREIRMERIQFPGWDDAVEQWILRLNRLGEWLPELGLPRVAEKDRLLLLEQACLGARSVRDLKERAALPIVRAWLNSSQQRLVEQHAPDRVALPCGRRAKVRYRAEGAPILSARIQDLFDAPRAFTVARGRVALAIEILAPNHRPVQVTEDLAGFWRAHYPRIKQELRRKYPKHEWR
;
A
#
# COMPACT_ATOMS: atom_id res chain seq x y z
N GLY A 1 -12.53 -32.82 42.23
CA GLY A 1 -13.21 -32.67 40.91
C GLY A 1 -12.31 -33.14 39.79
N ARG A 2 -12.82 -33.32 38.57
CA ARG A 2 -12.05 -33.64 37.36
C ARG A 2 -12.26 -32.52 36.34
N ALA A 3 -11.19 -31.99 35.76
CA ALA A 3 -11.23 -31.05 34.65
C ALA A 3 -10.72 -31.75 33.38
N ILE A 4 -11.53 -31.77 32.33
CA ILE A 4 -11.17 -32.35 31.03
C ILE A 4 -10.94 -31.21 30.06
N ARG A 5 -9.72 -31.11 29.53
CA ARG A 5 -9.34 -30.12 28.51
C ARG A 5 -9.47 -30.78 27.14
N LEU A 6 -10.13 -30.11 26.20
CA LEU A 6 -10.40 -30.64 24.85
C LEU A 6 -9.26 -30.35 23.85
N TRP A 7 -8.02 -30.25 24.35
CA TRP A 7 -6.81 -30.02 23.56
C TRP A 7 -5.66 -30.86 24.14
N THR A 8 -4.65 -31.09 23.32
CA THR A 8 -3.47 -31.90 23.66
C THR A 8 -2.55 -31.20 24.66
N ARG A 9 -1.65 -31.96 25.28
CA ARG A 9 -0.64 -31.40 26.19
C ARG A 9 0.32 -30.45 25.46
N ALA A 10 0.74 -30.78 24.24
CA ALA A 10 1.61 -29.93 23.43
C ALA A 10 0.94 -28.58 23.09
N GLU A 11 -0.35 -28.57 22.73
CA GLU A 11 -1.10 -27.33 22.52
C GLU A 11 -1.26 -26.53 23.82
N HIS A 12 -1.34 -27.21 24.98
CA HIS A 12 -1.40 -26.52 26.27
C HIS A 12 -0.08 -25.83 26.61
N ASP A 13 1.04 -26.51 26.38
CA ASP A 13 2.39 -25.99 26.69
C ASP A 13 2.77 -24.81 25.76
N LEU A 14 2.17 -24.73 24.56
CA LEU A 14 2.36 -23.62 23.61
C LEU A 14 1.41 -22.44 23.82
N ARG A 15 0.39 -22.56 24.67
CA ARG A 15 -0.56 -21.46 24.90
C ARG A 15 0.11 -20.32 25.68
N PRO A 16 -0.21 -19.06 25.35
CA PRO A 16 0.21 -17.92 26.16
C PRO A 16 -0.21 -18.12 27.63
N ALA A 17 0.67 -17.77 28.56
CA ALA A 17 0.38 -17.84 29.99
C ALA A 17 -0.75 -16.87 30.41
N HIS A 18 -0.95 -15.81 29.64
CA HIS A 18 -1.96 -14.78 29.85
C HIS A 18 -2.67 -14.47 28.54
N ASP A 19 -3.95 -14.11 28.64
CA ASP A 19 -4.71 -13.64 27.49
C ASP A 19 -4.18 -12.30 27.00
N THR A 20 -4.36 -12.02 25.70
CA THR A 20 -4.01 -10.70 25.16
C THR A 20 -4.95 -9.63 25.74
N PRO A 21 -4.40 -8.53 26.30
CA PRO A 21 -5.21 -7.47 26.90
C PRO A 21 -6.19 -6.86 25.92
N GLU A 22 -7.35 -6.42 26.44
CA GLU A 22 -8.39 -5.79 25.64
C GLU A 22 -7.89 -4.57 24.86
N ILE A 23 -7.07 -3.74 25.50
CA ILE A 23 -6.49 -2.53 24.92
C ILE A 23 -5.64 -2.79 23.67
N ARG A 24 -5.19 -4.04 23.43
CA ARG A 24 -4.45 -4.43 22.23
C ARG A 24 -5.34 -5.02 21.12
N ARG A 25 -6.61 -5.28 21.40
CA ARG A 25 -7.54 -5.97 20.47
C ARG A 25 -8.79 -5.17 20.11
N VAL A 26 -9.08 -4.05 20.79
CA VAL A 26 -10.26 -3.21 20.53
C VAL A 26 -9.89 -1.88 19.87
N GLU A 27 -10.88 -1.25 19.23
CA GLU A 27 -10.80 0.13 18.75
C GLU A 27 -10.82 1.08 19.96
N LEU A 28 -10.04 2.16 19.93
CA LEU A 28 -9.75 3.00 21.11
C LEU A 28 -10.21 4.46 20.97
N SER A 29 -10.95 4.81 19.92
CA SER A 29 -11.29 6.21 19.64
C SER A 29 -12.08 6.87 20.78
N GLN A 30 -12.93 6.12 21.47
CA GLN A 30 -13.68 6.62 22.62
C GLN A 30 -12.74 6.95 23.80
N GLU A 31 -11.86 6.03 24.16
CA GLU A 31 -10.91 6.15 25.27
C GLU A 31 -9.91 7.26 25.00
N ILE A 32 -9.41 7.35 23.76
CA ILE A 32 -8.45 8.39 23.36
C ILE A 32 -9.08 9.77 23.37
N LEU A 33 -10.34 9.90 22.93
CA LEU A 33 -11.06 11.17 23.03
C LEU A 33 -11.29 11.58 24.48
N ALA A 34 -11.65 10.63 25.35
CA ALA A 34 -11.84 10.88 26.78
C ALA A 34 -10.53 11.33 27.46
N LEU A 35 -9.41 10.63 27.20
CA LEU A 35 -8.09 10.99 27.73
C LEU A 35 -7.64 12.38 27.32
N LYS A 36 -7.71 12.69 26.01
CA LYS A 36 -7.34 14.02 25.52
C LYS A 36 -8.26 15.10 26.07
N SER A 37 -9.56 14.81 26.23
CA SER A 37 -10.52 15.76 26.84
C SER A 37 -10.26 15.99 28.33
N ALA A 38 -9.62 15.03 29.01
CA ALA A 38 -9.18 15.16 30.40
C ALA A 38 -7.82 15.88 30.54
N GLY A 39 -7.20 16.32 29.46
CA GLY A 39 -5.93 17.06 29.45
C GLY A 39 -4.68 16.21 29.21
N PHE A 40 -4.83 14.93 28.86
CA PHE A 40 -3.71 14.08 28.45
C PHE A 40 -3.54 14.14 26.93
N ASP A 41 -2.78 15.14 26.44
CA ASP A 41 -2.67 15.43 25.02
C ASP A 41 -1.97 14.33 24.20
N ASP A 42 -0.95 13.67 24.75
CA ASP A 42 -0.28 12.54 24.08
C ASP A 42 -0.63 11.20 24.74
N PRO A 43 -1.48 10.37 24.10
CA PRO A 43 -1.80 9.04 24.60
C PRO A 43 -0.59 8.10 24.72
N ARG A 44 0.52 8.37 24.01
CA ARG A 44 1.74 7.56 24.07
C ARG A 44 2.53 7.81 25.35
N ALA A 45 2.39 9.00 25.94
CA ALA A 45 3.01 9.36 27.22
C ALA A 45 2.15 8.95 28.42
N PHE A 46 0.93 8.47 28.20
CA PHE A 46 0.05 8.03 29.28
C PHE A 46 0.59 6.76 29.96
N PRO A 47 0.55 6.65 31.30
CA PRO A 47 1.12 5.52 32.04
C PRO A 47 0.19 4.30 32.00
N TRP A 48 0.10 3.64 30.84
CA TRP A 48 -0.66 2.41 30.66
C TRP A 48 -0.07 1.26 31.47
N LEU A 49 -0.92 0.40 32.04
CA LEU A 49 -0.48 -0.90 32.57
C LEU A 49 0.12 -1.76 31.45
N GLU A 50 -0.60 -1.86 30.34
CA GLU A 50 -0.10 -2.39 29.07
C GLU A 50 -0.48 -1.42 27.95
N ALA A 51 0.52 -0.89 27.26
CA ALA A 51 0.28 0.10 26.22
C ALA A 51 -0.44 -0.52 25.01
N PRO A 52 -1.35 0.24 24.36
CA PRO A 52 -1.87 -0.11 23.05
C PRO A 52 -0.75 -0.16 22.01
N GLU A 53 -1.01 -0.84 20.89
CA GLU A 53 -0.11 -0.78 19.74
C GLU A 53 -0.07 0.65 19.16
N PRO A 54 1.11 1.17 18.76
CA PRO A 54 1.23 2.50 18.18
C PRO A 54 0.29 2.71 16.98
N ALA A 55 0.12 1.68 16.15
CA ALA A 55 -0.79 1.73 15.01
C ALA A 55 -2.28 1.84 15.42
N ALA A 56 -2.68 1.29 16.58
CA ALA A 56 -4.03 1.45 17.11
C ALA A 56 -4.28 2.89 17.58
N LEU A 57 -3.29 3.49 18.25
CA LEU A 57 -3.33 4.90 18.62
C LEU A 57 -3.42 5.82 17.40
N ASP A 58 -2.61 5.57 16.38
CA ASP A 58 -2.64 6.33 15.12
C ASP A 58 -4.01 6.23 14.44
N ARG A 59 -4.62 5.04 14.39
CA ARG A 59 -5.97 4.84 13.83
C ARG A 59 -7.03 5.60 14.62
N ALA A 60 -6.98 5.54 15.95
CA ALA A 60 -7.93 6.24 16.82
C ALA A 60 -7.83 7.77 16.65
N GLU A 61 -6.62 8.34 16.71
CA GLU A 61 -6.40 9.78 16.48
C GLU A 61 -6.83 10.21 15.08
N THR A 62 -6.57 9.36 14.08
CA THR A 62 -6.97 9.58 12.69
C THR A 62 -8.49 9.63 12.53
N LEU A 63 -9.22 8.67 13.12
CA LEU A 63 -10.67 8.67 13.12
C LEU A 63 -11.23 9.91 13.82
N LEU A 64 -10.67 10.27 14.98
CA LEU A 64 -11.12 11.46 15.70
C LEU A 64 -10.87 12.76 14.92
N ALA A 65 -9.77 12.87 14.19
CA ALA A 65 -9.54 13.97 13.26
C ALA A 65 -10.57 13.96 12.11
N ASP A 66 -10.86 12.79 11.53
CA ASP A 66 -11.86 12.64 10.45
C ASP A 66 -13.28 13.03 10.88
N LEU A 67 -13.62 12.83 12.16
CA LEU A 67 -14.89 13.24 12.77
C LEU A 67 -14.90 14.72 13.19
N GLY A 68 -13.77 15.43 13.09
CA GLY A 68 -13.60 16.81 13.55
C GLY A 68 -13.46 16.95 15.07
N ALA A 69 -13.22 15.85 15.79
CA ALA A 69 -13.00 15.86 17.24
C ALA A 69 -11.58 16.33 17.60
N LEU A 70 -10.62 16.14 16.70
CA LEU A 70 -9.25 16.66 16.82
C LEU A 70 -8.93 17.65 15.69
N ASP A 71 -8.08 18.63 15.97
CA ASP A 71 -7.53 19.56 14.99
C ASP A 71 -6.25 19.02 14.30
N GLY A 72 -5.65 19.83 13.43
CA GLY A 72 -4.43 19.46 12.69
C GLY A 72 -3.20 19.21 13.57
N GLU A 73 -3.22 19.66 14.82
CA GLU A 73 -2.18 19.43 15.83
C GLU A 73 -2.58 18.34 16.83
N LYS A 74 -3.64 17.58 16.51
CA LYS A 74 -4.18 16.48 17.32
C LYS A 74 -4.72 16.91 18.69
N ARG A 75 -5.10 18.18 18.86
CA ARG A 75 -5.73 18.71 20.09
C ARG A 75 -7.25 18.61 19.99
N VAL A 76 -7.93 18.53 21.14
CA VAL A 76 -9.40 18.39 21.17
C VAL A 76 -10.11 19.69 20.76
N THR A 77 -10.97 19.59 19.76
CA THR A 77 -11.78 20.72 19.29
C THR A 77 -12.97 21.01 20.22
N SER A 78 -13.69 22.10 19.97
CA SER A 78 -14.96 22.37 20.68
C SER A 78 -16.01 21.29 20.39
N LEU A 79 -16.03 20.76 19.16
CA LEU A 79 -16.87 19.63 18.77
C LEU A 79 -16.41 18.34 19.49
N GLY A 80 -15.11 18.08 19.54
CA GLY A 80 -14.53 16.93 20.24
C GLY A 80 -14.89 16.91 21.73
N ARG A 81 -14.86 18.08 22.39
CA ARG A 81 -15.31 18.22 23.79
C ARG A 81 -16.79 17.90 23.98
N LYS A 82 -17.66 18.36 23.05
CA LYS A 82 -19.07 17.97 23.06
C LYS A 82 -19.24 16.46 22.86
N MET A 83 -18.44 15.87 21.96
CA MET A 83 -18.49 14.44 21.69
C MET A 83 -18.07 13.60 22.90
N ALA A 84 -17.05 14.05 23.64
CA ALA A 84 -16.55 13.36 24.84
C ALA A 84 -17.58 13.27 25.98
N ALA A 85 -18.62 14.12 25.97
CA ALA A 85 -19.67 14.10 26.98
C ALA A 85 -20.66 12.92 26.83
N PHE A 86 -20.62 12.20 25.71
CA PHE A 86 -21.51 11.07 25.45
C PHE A 86 -20.83 9.75 25.82
N PRO A 87 -21.48 8.86 26.59
CA PRO A 87 -21.00 7.50 26.84
C PRO A 87 -21.27 6.58 25.62
N ALA A 88 -20.78 6.97 24.44
CA ALA A 88 -20.97 6.24 23.20
C ALA A 88 -19.78 6.42 22.25
N HIS A 89 -19.68 5.51 21.28
CA HIS A 89 -18.65 5.55 20.26
C HIS A 89 -18.66 6.89 19.49
N PRO A 90 -17.49 7.54 19.25
CA PRO A 90 -17.39 8.86 18.62
C PRO A 90 -18.18 9.04 17.33
N ARG A 91 -18.24 8.01 16.47
CA ARG A 91 -19.06 8.00 15.24
C ARG A 91 -20.53 8.30 15.49
N HIS A 92 -21.14 7.59 16.44
CA HIS A 92 -22.55 7.75 16.76
C HIS A 92 -22.80 9.09 17.44
N THR A 93 -21.88 9.53 18.29
CA THR A 93 -21.97 10.85 18.91
C THR A 93 -21.90 11.97 17.86
N ARG A 94 -20.94 11.90 16.94
CA ARG A 94 -20.80 12.87 15.83
C ARG A 94 -22.04 12.88 14.95
N MET A 95 -22.62 11.72 14.66
CA MET A 95 -23.87 11.56 13.92
C MET A 95 -25.05 12.20 14.65
N LEU A 96 -25.22 11.95 15.95
CA LEU A 96 -26.32 12.53 16.73
C LEU A 96 -26.23 14.06 16.83
N LEU A 97 -25.03 14.60 17.02
CA LEU A 97 -24.80 16.05 17.03
C LEU A 97 -25.12 16.68 15.67
N GLU A 98 -24.78 16.02 14.55
CA GLU A 98 -25.19 16.50 13.23
C GLU A 98 -26.71 16.39 13.03
N ALA A 99 -27.30 15.31 13.52
CA ALA A 99 -28.73 15.07 13.41
C ALA A 99 -29.54 16.11 14.19
N ASP A 100 -29.03 16.60 15.33
CA ASP A 100 -29.64 17.71 16.08
C ASP A 100 -29.64 19.00 15.27
N ARG A 101 -28.49 19.35 14.68
CA ARG A 101 -28.36 20.52 13.79
C ARG A 101 -29.32 20.46 12.59
N LEU A 102 -29.55 19.25 12.06
CA LEU A 102 -30.41 19.01 10.90
C LEU A 102 -31.87 18.68 11.28
N GLY A 103 -32.19 18.60 12.57
CA GLY A 103 -33.54 18.30 13.05
C GLY A 103 -34.02 16.87 12.73
N CYS A 104 -33.15 15.87 12.76
CA CYS A 104 -33.44 14.47 12.42
C CYS A 104 -32.95 13.45 13.46
N VAL A 105 -32.72 13.85 14.73
CA VAL A 105 -32.20 12.99 15.82
C VAL A 105 -32.98 11.70 15.99
N HIS A 106 -34.32 11.74 15.96
CA HIS A 106 -35.15 10.55 16.09
C HIS A 106 -34.87 9.53 14.98
N ALA A 107 -34.71 9.98 13.74
CA ALA A 107 -34.35 9.11 12.61
C ALA A 107 -32.91 8.59 12.74
N ALA A 108 -31.96 9.43 13.15
CA ALA A 108 -30.57 9.04 13.38
C ALA A 108 -30.42 7.97 14.47
N ALA A 109 -31.21 8.07 15.55
CA ALA A 109 -31.25 7.05 16.60
C ALA A 109 -31.76 5.69 16.07
N LEU A 110 -32.77 5.69 15.18
CA LEU A 110 -33.24 4.46 14.54
C LEU A 110 -32.18 3.88 13.59
N MET A 111 -31.51 4.72 12.79
CA MET A 111 -30.41 4.28 11.92
C MET A 111 -29.26 3.67 12.73
N ALA A 112 -28.88 4.29 13.85
CA ALA A 112 -27.88 3.76 14.77
C ALA A 112 -28.26 2.36 15.29
N ALA A 113 -29.52 2.20 15.69
CA ALA A 113 -30.04 0.93 16.19
C ALA A 113 -30.10 -0.16 15.11
N LEU A 114 -30.48 0.20 13.88
CA LEU A 114 -30.48 -0.69 12.73
C LEU A 114 -29.06 -1.14 12.35
N ALA A 115 -28.06 -0.26 12.49
CA ALA A 115 -26.67 -0.56 12.18
C ALA A 115 -25.97 -1.45 13.22
N GLN A 116 -26.39 -1.43 14.48
CA GLN A 116 -25.83 -2.29 15.53
C GLN A 116 -26.55 -3.65 15.64
N GLY A 117 -27.77 -3.74 15.12
CA GLY A 117 -28.63 -4.91 15.23
C GLY A 117 -28.29 -6.01 14.22
N ARG A 118 -28.91 -7.17 14.40
CA ARG A 118 -28.92 -8.20 13.35
C ARG A 118 -29.69 -7.69 12.13
N PRO A 119 -29.28 -8.06 10.90
CA PRO A 119 -30.03 -7.70 9.70
C PRO A 119 -31.51 -8.12 9.81
N ILE A 120 -32.41 -7.14 9.64
CA ILE A 120 -33.86 -7.39 9.73
C ILE A 120 -34.46 -7.88 8.41
N LEU A 121 -33.75 -7.70 7.29
CA LEU A 121 -34.16 -8.17 5.97
C LEU A 121 -33.41 -9.45 5.60
N THR A 122 -34.12 -10.41 5.04
CA THR A 122 -33.54 -11.66 4.55
C THR A 122 -32.73 -11.41 3.27
N ARG A 123 -31.42 -11.68 3.31
CA ARG A 123 -30.47 -11.44 2.19
C ARG A 123 -30.79 -12.22 0.90
N ALA A 124 -31.43 -13.39 1.01
CA ALA A 124 -31.75 -14.27 -0.13
C ALA A 124 -33.26 -14.53 -0.28
N ALA A 125 -34.10 -13.52 -0.05
CA ALA A 125 -35.54 -13.66 -0.24
C ALA A 125 -35.89 -14.01 -1.71
N GLY A 126 -36.86 -14.91 -1.93
CA GLY A 126 -37.32 -15.27 -3.29
C GLY A 126 -37.88 -14.07 -4.07
N ARG A 127 -38.02 -14.19 -5.40
CA ARG A 127 -38.51 -13.10 -6.27
C ARG A 127 -39.86 -12.52 -5.79
N GLU A 128 -40.79 -13.38 -5.42
CA GLU A 128 -42.12 -12.99 -4.92
C GLU A 128 -42.04 -12.13 -3.66
N VAL A 129 -41.20 -12.52 -2.70
CA VAL A 129 -41.01 -11.77 -1.45
C VAL A 129 -40.36 -10.40 -1.72
N ARG A 130 -39.42 -10.33 -2.67
CA ARG A 130 -38.81 -9.05 -3.06
C ARG A 130 -39.83 -8.12 -3.70
N HIS A 131 -40.65 -8.63 -4.62
CA HIS A 131 -41.70 -7.85 -5.26
C HIS A 131 -42.73 -7.36 -4.24
N ALA A 132 -43.24 -8.25 -3.38
CA ALA A 132 -44.17 -7.87 -2.32
C ALA A 132 -43.58 -6.80 -1.37
N ARG A 133 -42.29 -6.87 -1.08
CA ARG A 133 -41.58 -5.87 -0.28
C ARG A 133 -41.46 -4.54 -1.02
N GLU A 134 -41.12 -4.55 -2.29
CA GLU A 134 -41.04 -3.35 -3.13
C GLU A 134 -42.41 -2.67 -3.24
N ASP A 135 -43.48 -3.45 -3.42
CA ASP A 135 -44.85 -2.92 -3.47
C ASP A 135 -45.28 -2.31 -2.13
N ALA A 136 -44.91 -2.95 -1.01
CA ALA A 136 -45.34 -2.51 0.32
C ALA A 136 -44.47 -1.38 0.91
N LEU A 137 -43.17 -1.34 0.61
CA LEU A 137 -42.20 -0.43 1.22
C LEU A 137 -41.61 0.59 0.23
N GLY A 138 -41.90 0.45 -1.06
CA GLY A 138 -41.29 1.21 -2.15
C GLY A 138 -39.94 0.61 -2.60
N ALA A 139 -39.71 0.62 -3.91
CA ALA A 139 -38.47 0.14 -4.53
C ALA A 139 -37.35 1.20 -4.56
N GLU A 140 -37.71 2.48 -4.65
CA GLU A 140 -36.76 3.57 -4.80
C GLU A 140 -36.37 4.17 -3.44
N ALA A 141 -35.06 4.23 -3.21
CA ALA A 141 -34.45 4.88 -2.07
C ALA A 141 -33.00 5.27 -2.39
N ASP A 142 -32.60 6.46 -1.94
CA ASP A 142 -31.20 6.90 -1.97
C ASP A 142 -30.43 6.47 -0.71
N SER A 143 -30.97 5.49 0.02
CA SER A 143 -30.48 5.03 1.31
C SER A 143 -30.99 3.61 1.62
N ASP A 144 -30.08 2.69 1.94
CA ASP A 144 -30.46 1.37 2.47
C ASP A 144 -31.23 1.50 3.80
N PHE A 145 -30.91 2.53 4.59
CA PHE A 145 -31.62 2.83 5.84
C PHE A 145 -33.06 3.26 5.62
N ALA A 146 -33.40 3.90 4.49
CA ALA A 146 -34.79 4.26 4.21
C ALA A 146 -35.67 3.00 4.08
N ILE A 147 -35.18 1.98 3.36
CA ILE A 147 -35.88 0.69 3.22
C ILE A 147 -35.96 -0.03 4.58
N LEU A 148 -34.86 -0.04 5.34
CA LEU A 148 -34.84 -0.67 6.66
C LEU A 148 -35.77 0.03 7.67
N ALA A 149 -35.83 1.36 7.66
CA ALA A 149 -36.73 2.13 8.53
C ALA A 149 -38.19 1.87 8.17
N ARG A 150 -38.53 1.81 6.87
CA ARG A 150 -39.89 1.44 6.40
C ARG A 150 -40.24 0.00 6.81
N ALA A 151 -39.31 -0.94 6.65
CA ALA A 151 -39.48 -2.34 7.07
C ALA A 151 -39.69 -2.47 8.59
N TRP A 152 -38.89 -1.76 9.39
CA TRP A 152 -39.02 -1.76 10.84
C TRP A 152 -40.34 -1.16 11.30
N ARG A 153 -40.76 -0.03 10.73
CA ARG A 153 -42.07 0.61 11.00
C ARG A 153 -43.24 -0.31 10.63
N TYR A 154 -43.14 -1.02 9.51
CA TYR A 154 -44.14 -2.03 9.14
C TYR A 154 -44.22 -3.15 10.19
N ALA A 155 -43.07 -3.69 10.60
CA ALA A 155 -43.02 -4.73 11.61
C ALA A 155 -43.58 -4.26 12.95
N GLU A 156 -43.25 -3.04 13.37
CA GLU A 156 -43.77 -2.42 14.59
C GLU A 156 -45.30 -2.27 14.55
N LYS A 157 -45.85 -1.71 13.46
CA LYS A 157 -47.31 -1.60 13.27
C LYS A 157 -48.01 -2.96 13.22
N ALA A 158 -47.33 -3.99 12.70
CA ALA A 158 -47.81 -5.36 12.68
C ALA A 158 -47.62 -6.09 14.02
N GLY A 159 -47.14 -5.43 15.09
CA GLY A 159 -46.90 -6.05 16.40
C GLY A 159 -45.75 -7.06 16.40
N PHE A 160 -44.85 -6.98 15.43
CA PHE A 160 -43.80 -7.96 15.15
C PHE A 160 -44.37 -9.38 14.93
N ASP A 161 -45.53 -9.48 14.27
CA ASP A 161 -46.13 -10.75 13.88
C ASP A 161 -45.25 -11.50 12.86
N ILE A 162 -44.99 -12.78 13.12
CA ILE A 162 -44.04 -13.59 12.35
C ILE A 162 -44.50 -13.76 10.91
N GLU A 163 -45.78 -14.10 10.68
CA GLU A 163 -46.30 -14.39 9.34
C GLU A 163 -46.39 -13.13 8.49
N ARG A 164 -46.90 -12.03 9.05
CA ARG A 164 -46.97 -10.74 8.36
C ARG A 164 -45.59 -10.20 7.99
N CYS A 165 -44.59 -10.36 8.86
CA CYS A 165 -43.22 -9.96 8.58
C CYS A 165 -42.56 -10.86 7.53
N ARG A 166 -42.76 -12.19 7.61
CA ARG A 166 -42.17 -13.16 6.67
C ARG A 166 -42.59 -12.90 5.22
N ARG A 167 -43.84 -12.48 4.99
CA ARG A 167 -44.35 -12.14 3.64
C ARG A 167 -43.53 -11.07 2.93
N LEU A 168 -42.93 -10.14 3.67
CA LEU A 168 -42.06 -9.08 3.14
C LEU A 168 -40.57 -9.38 3.35
N GLY A 169 -40.22 -10.60 3.79
CA GLY A 169 -38.84 -10.99 4.06
C GLY A 169 -38.25 -10.28 5.28
N ILE A 170 -39.09 -9.85 6.22
CA ILE A 170 -38.67 -9.20 7.48
C ILE A 170 -38.57 -10.26 8.58
N HIS A 171 -37.44 -10.29 9.28
CA HIS A 171 -37.23 -11.15 10.43
C HIS A 171 -37.81 -10.50 11.69
N ALA A 172 -39.03 -10.89 12.09
CA ALA A 172 -39.76 -10.31 13.23
C ALA A 172 -38.94 -10.25 14.54
N GLY A 173 -38.20 -11.32 14.87
CA GLY A 173 -37.35 -11.36 16.07
C GLY A 173 -36.24 -10.31 16.06
N ALA A 174 -35.47 -10.21 14.97
CA ALA A 174 -34.44 -9.20 14.79
C ALA A 174 -35.04 -7.78 14.82
N ALA A 175 -36.16 -7.54 14.13
CA ALA A 175 -36.84 -6.25 14.15
C ALA A 175 -37.29 -5.84 15.57
N ARG A 176 -37.76 -6.79 16.39
CA ARG A 176 -38.12 -6.53 17.78
C ARG A 176 -36.92 -6.13 18.64
N GLN A 177 -35.73 -6.67 18.36
CA GLN A 177 -34.49 -6.34 19.08
C GLN A 177 -33.94 -4.95 18.75
N VAL A 178 -34.35 -4.34 17.63
CA VAL A 178 -33.97 -2.96 17.30
C VAL A 178 -34.59 -1.97 18.28
N ARG A 179 -35.80 -2.23 18.80
CA ARG A 179 -36.54 -1.32 19.69
C ARG A 179 -35.77 -0.91 20.96
N PRO A 180 -35.26 -1.83 21.81
CA PRO A 180 -34.52 -1.44 23.01
C PRO A 180 -33.25 -0.63 22.71
N VAL A 181 -32.56 -0.93 21.60
CA VAL A 181 -31.37 -0.18 21.15
C VAL A 181 -31.76 1.22 20.68
N PHE A 182 -32.85 1.32 19.92
CA PHE A 182 -33.41 2.59 19.47
C PHE A 182 -33.79 3.50 20.64
N GLU A 183 -34.52 2.96 21.63
CA GLU A 183 -34.88 3.69 22.84
C GLU A 183 -33.64 4.11 23.66
N ALA A 184 -32.58 3.30 23.68
CA ALA A 184 -31.33 3.66 24.33
C ALA A 184 -30.67 4.87 23.67
N PHE A 185 -30.63 4.92 22.34
CA PHE A 185 -30.13 6.09 21.60
C PHE A 185 -30.98 7.35 21.81
N LEU A 186 -32.31 7.21 21.89
CA LEU A 186 -33.19 8.33 22.22
C LEU A 186 -32.94 8.86 23.64
N ARG A 187 -32.75 7.96 24.63
CA ARG A 187 -32.41 8.37 26.00
C ARG A 187 -31.05 9.08 26.05
N LEU A 188 -30.05 8.54 25.35
CA LEU A 188 -28.73 9.15 25.23
C LEU A 188 -28.82 10.57 24.64
N ALA A 189 -29.53 10.73 23.52
CA ALA A 189 -29.72 12.04 22.88
C ALA A 189 -30.42 13.04 23.80
N LYS A 190 -31.49 12.63 24.49
CA LYS A 190 -32.20 13.48 25.46
C LYS A 190 -31.35 13.86 26.65
N SER A 191 -30.55 12.93 27.20
CA SER A 191 -29.64 13.24 28.31
C SER A 191 -28.54 14.24 27.93
N ALA A 192 -28.19 14.29 26.65
CA ALA A 192 -27.25 15.27 26.11
C ALA A 192 -27.93 16.59 25.66
N GLY A 193 -29.24 16.74 25.88
CA GLY A 193 -30.00 17.95 25.54
C GLY A 193 -30.36 18.11 24.07
N LEU A 194 -30.30 17.04 23.27
CA LEU A 194 -30.66 17.07 21.84
C LEU A 194 -32.17 16.97 21.63
N ASP A 195 -32.69 17.59 20.58
CA ASP A 195 -34.12 17.50 20.23
C ASP A 195 -34.43 16.18 19.51
N ALA A 196 -34.86 15.19 20.30
CA ALA A 196 -35.23 13.86 19.85
C ALA A 196 -36.72 13.71 19.45
N ALA A 197 -37.43 14.81 19.15
CA ALA A 197 -38.80 14.75 18.67
C ALA A 197 -38.91 13.97 17.34
N GLU A 198 -39.98 13.19 17.19
CA GLU A 198 -40.28 12.55 15.91
C GLU A 198 -40.74 13.61 14.91
N ARG A 199 -40.10 13.62 13.75
CA ARG A 199 -40.36 14.55 12.64
C ARG A 199 -40.50 13.75 11.33
N PRO A 200 -41.13 14.32 10.29
CA PRO A 200 -41.17 13.70 8.97
C PRO A 200 -39.78 13.32 8.47
N ALA A 201 -39.70 12.22 7.72
CA ALA A 201 -38.43 11.73 7.21
C ALA A 201 -37.82 12.74 6.21
N ASN A 202 -36.65 13.27 6.54
CA ASN A 202 -35.80 14.01 5.63
C ASN A 202 -34.59 13.13 5.28
N GLU A 203 -34.64 12.49 4.11
CA GLU A 203 -33.60 11.53 3.68
C GLU A 203 -32.23 12.22 3.47
N GLU A 204 -32.21 13.47 3.00
CA GLU A 204 -30.96 14.26 2.90
C GLU A 204 -30.37 14.51 4.29
N ALA A 205 -31.17 14.95 5.26
CA ALA A 205 -30.69 15.18 6.62
C ALA A 205 -30.11 13.90 7.24
N GLN A 206 -30.75 12.75 6.99
CA GLN A 206 -30.28 11.43 7.44
C GLN A 206 -28.96 11.03 6.78
N ALA A 207 -28.82 11.23 5.46
CA ALA A 207 -27.58 10.94 4.74
C ALA A 207 -26.43 11.84 5.22
N ARG A 208 -26.69 13.14 5.44
CA ARG A 208 -25.68 14.10 5.93
C ARG A 208 -25.22 13.79 7.36
N CYS A 209 -26.11 13.37 8.26
CA CYS A 209 -25.69 12.98 9.62
C CYS A 209 -24.87 11.67 9.63
N LEU A 210 -25.21 10.72 8.76
CA LEU A 210 -24.41 9.50 8.58
C LEU A 210 -23.04 9.80 7.97
N LEU A 211 -22.97 10.64 6.95
CA LEU A 211 -21.71 11.13 6.39
C LEU A 211 -20.83 11.76 7.47
N ALA A 212 -21.40 12.59 8.36
CA ALA A 212 -20.65 13.19 9.45
C ALA A 212 -20.07 12.15 10.43
N GLY A 213 -20.84 11.10 10.77
CA GLY A 213 -20.40 10.04 11.70
C GLY A 213 -19.49 8.98 11.08
N PHE A 214 -19.50 8.84 9.75
CA PHE A 214 -18.79 7.79 9.00
C PHE A 214 -17.99 8.38 7.83
N ALA A 215 -17.40 9.56 8.03
CA ALA A 215 -16.69 10.30 6.98
C ALA A 215 -15.48 9.53 6.41
N ASP A 216 -14.84 8.67 7.20
CA ASP A 216 -13.75 7.78 6.80
C ASP A 216 -14.22 6.49 6.09
N HIS A 217 -15.54 6.31 5.95
CA HIS A 217 -16.17 5.28 5.11
C HIS A 217 -16.74 5.87 3.81
N LEU A 218 -16.43 7.12 3.48
CA LEU A 218 -16.79 7.72 2.20
C LEU A 218 -16.16 6.91 1.07
N ALA A 219 -16.97 6.57 0.08
CA ALA A 219 -16.61 5.65 -0.99
C ALA A 219 -17.02 6.20 -2.35
N ARG A 220 -16.12 6.09 -3.34
CA ARG A 220 -16.35 6.45 -4.75
C ARG A 220 -16.25 5.20 -5.62
N ARG A 221 -17.18 5.05 -6.56
CA ARG A 221 -17.23 3.95 -7.52
C ARG A 221 -16.01 3.99 -8.44
N ILE A 222 -15.34 2.85 -8.59
CA ILE A 222 -14.13 2.72 -9.42
C ILE A 222 -14.51 2.58 -10.90
N ASP A 223 -15.51 1.75 -11.18
CA ASP A 223 -15.97 1.45 -12.52
C ASP A 223 -17.49 1.24 -12.54
N SER A 224 -18.14 1.68 -13.61
CA SER A 224 -19.60 1.59 -13.79
C SER A 224 -20.11 0.17 -14.08
N GLY A 225 -19.21 -0.77 -14.41
CA GLY A 225 -19.55 -2.16 -14.70
C GLY A 225 -19.58 -3.08 -13.47
N SER A 226 -19.05 -2.61 -12.34
CA SER A 226 -18.95 -3.37 -11.11
C SER A 226 -19.45 -2.59 -9.90
N LEU A 227 -19.63 -3.29 -8.79
CA LEU A 227 -19.96 -2.69 -7.49
C LEU A 227 -18.71 -2.43 -6.65
N ARG A 228 -17.56 -2.16 -7.29
CA ARG A 228 -16.30 -1.87 -6.59
C ARG A 228 -16.17 -0.39 -6.30
N TYR A 229 -15.81 -0.08 -5.06
CA TYR A 229 -15.60 1.27 -4.56
C TYR A 229 -14.21 1.40 -3.95
N ALA A 230 -13.59 2.55 -4.16
CA ALA A 230 -12.47 3.01 -3.37
C ALA A 230 -13.02 3.80 -2.19
N LEU A 231 -12.49 3.54 -0.99
CA LEU A 231 -12.84 4.27 0.22
C LEU A 231 -11.71 5.24 0.57
N THR A 232 -12.02 6.24 1.38
CA THR A 232 -11.00 6.95 2.16
C THR A 232 -10.11 5.98 2.93
N ARG A 233 -8.87 6.40 3.18
CA ARG A 233 -7.77 5.61 3.77
C ARG A 233 -7.29 4.46 2.90
N GLY A 234 -7.40 4.59 1.58
CA GLY A 234 -6.84 3.67 0.58
C GLY A 234 -7.48 2.27 0.53
N ARG A 235 -8.57 2.03 1.25
CA ARG A 235 -9.29 0.74 1.23
C ARG A 235 -10.08 0.60 -0.07
N LYS A 236 -10.35 -0.63 -0.48
CA LYS A 236 -11.24 -0.94 -1.60
C LYS A 236 -12.21 -2.03 -1.17
N GLY A 237 -13.48 -1.86 -1.50
CA GLY A 237 -14.52 -2.81 -1.14
C GLY A 237 -15.57 -2.95 -2.22
N ARG A 238 -16.43 -3.94 -2.04
CA ARG A 238 -17.56 -4.22 -2.93
C ARG A 238 -18.87 -3.93 -2.22
N LEU A 239 -19.71 -3.11 -2.84
CA LEU A 239 -21.08 -2.86 -2.37
C LEU A 239 -21.90 -4.15 -2.48
N SER A 240 -22.65 -4.45 -1.41
CA SER A 240 -23.61 -5.55 -1.36
C SER A 240 -24.56 -5.50 -2.56
N PRO A 241 -24.78 -6.62 -3.27
CA PRO A 241 -25.77 -6.68 -4.36
C PRO A 241 -27.19 -6.31 -3.92
N GLU A 242 -27.50 -6.50 -2.64
CA GLU A 242 -28.79 -6.21 -2.03
C GLU A 242 -29.01 -4.70 -1.76
N SER A 243 -27.97 -3.88 -1.85
CA SER A 243 -28.08 -2.43 -1.66
C SER A 243 -28.96 -1.78 -2.73
N ALA A 244 -29.71 -0.75 -2.36
CA ALA A 244 -30.46 0.09 -3.29
C ALA A 244 -29.56 1.04 -4.10
N LEU A 245 -28.30 1.24 -3.69
CA LEU A 245 -27.39 2.26 -4.22
C LEU A 245 -26.46 1.76 -5.33
N ARG A 246 -26.89 0.77 -6.12
CA ARG A 246 -26.04 0.15 -7.15
C ARG A 246 -25.60 1.13 -8.26
N ASP A 247 -26.41 2.15 -8.51
CA ASP A 247 -26.17 3.15 -9.56
C ASP A 247 -25.58 4.46 -9.02
N ARG A 248 -25.25 4.52 -7.73
CA ARG A 248 -24.72 5.72 -7.09
C ARG A 248 -23.20 5.71 -7.10
N ASP A 249 -22.59 6.75 -7.65
CA ASP A 249 -21.14 6.79 -7.71
C ASP A 249 -20.46 7.17 -6.38
N LEU A 250 -21.15 7.90 -5.49
CA LEU A 250 -20.60 8.39 -4.24
C LEU A 250 -21.56 8.02 -3.09
N LEU A 251 -21.03 7.34 -2.08
CA LEU A 251 -21.81 6.84 -0.96
C LEU A 251 -20.97 6.79 0.32
N VAL A 252 -21.65 6.61 1.46
CA VAL A 252 -21.03 6.23 2.73
C VAL A 252 -21.61 4.89 3.13
N ALA A 253 -20.74 3.92 3.43
CA ALA A 253 -21.14 2.60 3.93
C ALA A 253 -20.96 2.55 5.45
N VAL A 254 -22.03 2.30 6.20
CA VAL A 254 -21.95 2.23 7.67
C VAL A 254 -21.23 0.95 8.11
N GLU A 255 -21.50 -0.17 7.45
CA GLU A 255 -20.83 -1.44 7.67
C GLU A 255 -19.73 -1.66 6.63
N VAL A 256 -18.53 -1.97 7.11
CA VAL A 256 -17.35 -2.30 6.31
C VAL A 256 -16.72 -3.55 6.91
N ASP A 257 -17.08 -4.70 6.35
CA ASP A 257 -16.68 -6.01 6.88
C ASP A 257 -15.63 -6.66 5.99
N GLU A 258 -14.60 -7.25 6.60
CA GLU A 258 -13.67 -8.14 5.90
C GLU A 258 -14.26 -9.54 5.83
N ILE A 259 -14.66 -9.97 4.63
CA ILE A 259 -15.23 -11.30 4.39
C ILE A 259 -14.15 -12.18 3.77
N GLN A 260 -13.82 -13.28 4.44
CA GLN A 260 -12.99 -14.32 3.87
C GLN A 260 -13.81 -15.14 2.86
N ARG A 261 -13.46 -15.05 1.58
CA ARG A 261 -14.02 -15.88 0.52
C ARG A 261 -13.09 -17.04 0.19
N GLY A 262 -13.67 -18.22 0.05
CA GLY A 262 -13.02 -19.37 -0.58
C GLY A 262 -11.57 -19.56 -0.13
N ARG A 263 -10.63 -19.68 -1.08
CA ARG A 263 -9.19 -19.96 -0.88
C ARG A 263 -8.40 -18.85 -0.16
N GLY A 264 -8.91 -18.31 0.95
CA GLY A 264 -8.21 -17.33 1.78
C GLY A 264 -8.17 -15.90 1.24
N GLU A 265 -8.94 -15.57 0.19
CA GLU A 265 -9.03 -14.19 -0.31
C GLU A 265 -9.93 -13.37 0.62
N ILE A 266 -9.41 -12.24 1.11
CA ILE A 266 -10.15 -11.30 1.95
C ILE A 266 -10.76 -10.23 1.01
N GLU A 267 -12.08 -10.15 0.96
CA GLU A 267 -12.81 -9.09 0.25
C GLU A 267 -13.50 -8.19 1.28
N VAL A 268 -13.32 -6.87 1.16
CA VAL A 268 -14.06 -5.91 1.98
C VAL A 268 -15.48 -5.76 1.40
N ALA A 269 -16.50 -6.08 2.18
CA ALA A 269 -17.89 -5.89 1.82
C ALA A 269 -18.43 -4.58 2.43
N LEU A 270 -19.18 -3.84 1.63
CA LEU A 270 -19.83 -2.59 2.03
C LEU A 270 -21.34 -2.84 2.10
N SER A 271 -21.94 -2.56 3.26
CA SER A 271 -23.38 -2.65 3.50
C SER A 271 -23.89 -1.43 4.25
N LEU A 272 -25.22 -1.27 4.26
CA LEU A 272 -25.91 -0.15 4.91
C LEU A 272 -25.42 1.19 4.34
N ALA A 273 -25.58 1.36 3.02
CA ALA A 273 -25.07 2.52 2.30
C ALA A 273 -26.10 3.65 2.23
N VAL A 274 -25.59 4.89 2.20
CA VAL A 274 -26.36 6.10 1.90
C VAL A 274 -25.69 6.93 0.81
N GLY A 275 -26.49 7.53 -0.06
CA GLY A 275 -26.01 8.31 -1.18
C GLY A 275 -25.45 9.64 -0.68
N VAL A 276 -24.33 10.06 -1.26
CA VAL A 276 -23.68 11.32 -0.88
C VAL A 276 -23.53 12.21 -2.10
N ARG A 277 -23.68 13.52 -1.89
CA ARG A 277 -23.41 14.53 -2.90
C ARG A 277 -22.10 15.27 -2.59
N GLU A 278 -21.43 15.70 -3.64
CA GLU A 278 -20.12 16.34 -3.53
C GLU A 278 -20.17 17.72 -2.86
N ASP A 279 -21.26 18.47 -3.05
CA ASP A 279 -21.47 19.77 -2.40
C ASP A 279 -21.56 19.64 -0.88
N TRP A 280 -22.11 18.54 -0.36
CA TRP A 280 -22.10 18.27 1.08
C TRP A 280 -20.69 18.09 1.65
N LEU A 281 -19.76 17.54 0.86
CA LEU A 281 -18.36 17.42 1.28
C LEU A 281 -17.70 18.80 1.38
N ARG A 282 -18.06 19.73 0.48
CA ARG A 282 -17.58 21.12 0.51
C ARG A 282 -18.11 21.88 1.71
N ASP A 283 -19.38 21.68 2.04
CA ASP A 283 -19.99 22.26 3.24
C ASP A 283 -19.36 21.71 4.52
N MET A 284 -18.96 20.44 4.51
CA MET A 284 -18.40 19.75 5.68
C MET A 284 -16.96 20.17 5.97
N ASP A 285 -16.09 20.13 4.96
CA ASP A 285 -14.68 20.51 5.10
C ASP A 285 -14.10 20.95 3.73
N PRO A 286 -14.14 22.25 3.40
CA PRO A 286 -13.59 22.74 2.15
C PRO A 286 -12.07 22.60 2.08
N SER A 287 -11.37 22.59 3.23
CA SER A 287 -9.91 22.50 3.31
C SER A 287 -9.39 21.09 3.01
N ALA A 288 -10.25 20.07 3.11
CA ALA A 288 -9.93 18.69 2.76
C ALA A 288 -9.87 18.43 1.24
N PHE A 289 -10.29 19.38 0.39
CA PHE A 289 -10.15 19.24 -1.05
C PHE A 289 -8.72 19.55 -1.49
N SER A 290 -8.16 18.69 -2.32
CA SER A 290 -6.87 18.94 -2.97
C SER A 290 -6.92 18.55 -4.43
N GLU A 291 -6.12 19.25 -5.23
CA GLU A 291 -5.88 18.91 -6.62
C GLU A 291 -4.40 18.68 -6.81
N ARG A 292 -4.02 17.51 -7.32
CA ARG A 292 -2.62 17.13 -7.52
C ARG A 292 -2.41 16.62 -8.94
N ARG A 293 -1.36 17.12 -9.59
CA ARG A 293 -0.88 16.56 -10.85
C ARG A 293 0.04 15.38 -10.55
N GLU A 294 -0.32 14.22 -11.06
CA GLU A 294 0.44 13.00 -10.93
C GLU A 294 0.97 12.58 -12.30
N VAL A 295 2.28 12.34 -12.37
CA VAL A 295 2.90 11.72 -13.54
C VAL A 295 3.12 10.24 -13.24
N PHE A 296 2.71 9.37 -14.15
CA PHE A 296 2.72 7.93 -13.94
C PHE A 296 3.04 7.19 -15.25
N LEU A 297 3.53 5.96 -15.12
CA LEU A 297 3.64 5.03 -16.24
C LEU A 297 2.31 4.29 -16.39
N ASP A 298 1.60 4.53 -17.48
CA ASP A 298 0.36 3.83 -17.78
C ASP A 298 0.64 2.34 -18.04
N PRO A 299 0.06 1.41 -17.25
CA PRO A 299 0.33 -0.01 -17.38
C PRO A 299 -0.19 -0.60 -18.70
N SER A 300 -1.23 -0.02 -19.28
CA SER A 300 -1.86 -0.49 -20.51
C SER A 300 -1.08 -0.03 -21.75
N THR A 301 -0.77 1.26 -21.83
CA THR A 301 -0.06 1.84 -22.99
C THR A 301 1.45 1.77 -22.87
N ARG A 302 1.99 1.53 -21.67
CA ARG A 302 3.44 1.50 -21.35
C ARG A 302 4.12 2.84 -21.69
N ARG A 303 3.37 3.94 -21.61
CA ARG A 303 3.81 5.32 -21.84
C ARG A 303 3.68 6.15 -20.57
N VAL A 304 4.54 7.14 -20.41
CA VAL A 304 4.41 8.12 -19.34
C VAL A 304 3.27 9.05 -19.69
N ALA A 305 2.30 9.16 -18.78
CA ALA A 305 1.18 10.07 -18.87
C ALA A 305 1.11 10.93 -17.60
N ALA A 306 0.38 12.05 -17.70
CA ALA A 306 0.06 12.88 -16.55
C ALA A 306 -1.45 12.95 -16.37
N ARG A 307 -1.89 13.00 -15.13
CA ARG A 307 -3.28 13.19 -14.76
C ARG A 307 -3.39 14.22 -13.65
N VAL A 308 -4.50 14.93 -13.61
CA VAL A 308 -4.89 15.76 -12.48
C VAL A 308 -5.93 14.99 -11.69
N VAL A 309 -5.64 14.73 -10.42
CA VAL A 309 -6.52 14.04 -9.48
C VAL A 309 -7.08 15.07 -8.51
N ARG A 310 -8.40 15.20 -8.52
CA ARG A 310 -9.14 15.99 -7.54
C ARG A 310 -9.64 15.05 -6.46
N SER A 311 -9.21 15.29 -5.24
CA SER A 311 -9.48 14.42 -4.10
C SER A 311 -10.19 15.17 -2.98
N PHE A 312 -11.01 14.44 -2.24
CA PHE A 312 -11.44 14.82 -0.90
C PHE A 312 -10.69 13.95 0.10
N ARG A 313 -9.86 14.57 0.95
CA ARG A 313 -8.84 13.88 1.73
C ARG A 313 -7.94 13.04 0.79
N ASP A 314 -7.90 11.72 0.98
CA ASP A 314 -7.16 10.80 0.14
C ASP A 314 -8.02 10.07 -0.91
N LEU A 315 -9.34 10.29 -0.91
CA LEU A 315 -10.25 9.70 -1.88
C LEU A 315 -10.28 10.52 -3.18
N ALA A 316 -9.86 9.90 -4.30
CA ALA A 316 -10.01 10.49 -5.62
C ALA A 316 -11.50 10.59 -6.00
N LEU A 317 -11.99 11.82 -6.18
CA LEU A 317 -13.35 12.09 -6.64
C LEU A 317 -13.42 12.12 -8.16
N GLU A 318 -12.39 12.70 -8.78
CA GLU A 318 -12.31 12.89 -10.22
C GLU A 318 -10.86 12.78 -10.69
N THR A 319 -10.68 12.20 -11.87
CA THR A 319 -9.36 12.07 -12.50
C THR A 319 -9.49 12.49 -13.95
N LYS A 320 -8.69 13.47 -14.36
CA LYS A 320 -8.62 13.97 -15.74
C LYS A 320 -7.23 13.78 -16.30
N LEU A 321 -7.12 13.50 -17.59
CA LEU A 321 -5.83 13.58 -18.27
C LEU A 321 -5.32 15.02 -18.19
N ALA A 322 -4.05 15.16 -17.87
CA ALA A 322 -3.36 16.45 -17.84
C ALA A 322 -2.56 16.65 -19.13
N ALA A 323 -1.99 17.85 -19.30
CA ALA A 323 -1.01 18.11 -20.34
C ALA A 323 0.15 17.10 -20.26
N GLU A 324 0.73 16.76 -21.43
CA GLU A 324 1.81 15.79 -21.51
C GLU A 324 2.95 16.14 -20.54
N PRO A 325 3.56 15.13 -19.90
CA PRO A 325 4.70 15.35 -19.03
C PRO A 325 5.88 15.90 -19.81
N SER A 326 6.63 16.80 -19.16
CA SER A 326 7.92 17.26 -19.68
C SER A 326 8.89 16.09 -19.82
N GLU A 327 9.93 16.25 -20.63
CA GLU A 327 10.93 15.20 -20.84
C GLU A 327 11.66 14.81 -19.55
N ALA A 328 11.91 15.77 -18.67
CA ALA A 328 12.50 15.54 -17.37
C ALA A 328 11.56 14.75 -16.45
N GLU A 329 10.27 15.07 -16.42
CA GLU A 329 9.28 14.33 -15.63
C GLU A 329 9.11 12.89 -16.12
N ALA A 330 9.07 12.69 -17.44
CA ALA A 330 8.99 11.36 -18.04
C ALA A 330 10.23 10.52 -17.71
N ALA A 331 11.41 11.12 -17.82
CA ALA A 331 12.66 10.47 -17.46
C ALA A 331 12.72 10.07 -15.97
N ALA A 332 12.28 10.94 -15.06
CA ALA A 332 12.18 10.66 -13.63
C ALA A 332 11.29 9.46 -13.32
N ILE A 333 10.12 9.38 -13.96
CA ILE A 333 9.20 8.25 -13.78
C ILE A 333 9.81 6.96 -14.33
N LEU A 334 10.37 6.97 -15.54
CA LEU A 334 10.99 5.78 -16.13
C LEU A 334 12.17 5.28 -15.28
N ALA A 335 13.05 6.17 -14.84
CA ALA A 335 14.17 5.83 -13.96
C ALA A 335 13.71 5.19 -12.65
N ARG A 336 12.64 5.72 -12.04
CA ARG A 336 12.06 5.15 -10.82
C ARG A 336 11.47 3.75 -11.06
N GLU A 337 10.75 3.53 -12.15
CA GLU A 337 10.17 2.22 -12.45
C GLU A 337 11.26 1.18 -12.83
N ILE A 338 12.37 1.60 -13.46
CA ILE A 338 13.56 0.76 -13.68
C ILE A 338 14.18 0.35 -12.34
N ARG A 339 14.37 1.32 -11.43
CA ARG A 339 14.95 1.06 -10.10
C ARG A 339 14.09 0.12 -9.26
N MET A 340 12.77 0.18 -9.41
CA MET A 340 11.83 -0.75 -8.77
C MET A 340 11.71 -2.09 -9.49
N GLU A 341 12.53 -2.35 -10.52
CA GLU A 341 12.56 -3.58 -11.34
C GLU A 341 11.23 -3.91 -12.05
N ARG A 342 10.35 -2.91 -12.21
CA ARG A 342 9.04 -3.10 -12.87
C ARG A 342 9.14 -3.01 -14.38
N ILE A 343 10.17 -2.34 -14.89
CA ILE A 343 10.50 -2.26 -16.31
C ILE A 343 11.98 -2.51 -16.54
N GLN A 344 12.32 -3.03 -17.71
CA GLN A 344 13.70 -3.28 -18.11
C GLN A 344 14.23 -2.12 -18.95
N PHE A 345 15.50 -1.78 -18.74
CA PHE A 345 16.25 -0.88 -19.60
C PHE A 345 17.47 -1.61 -20.18
N PRO A 346 17.36 -2.20 -21.39
CA PRO A 346 18.43 -2.99 -21.98
C PRO A 346 19.76 -2.24 -22.14
N GLY A 347 19.72 -0.92 -22.32
CA GLY A 347 20.91 -0.07 -22.43
C GLY A 347 21.67 0.14 -21.12
N TRP A 348 21.10 -0.27 -19.99
CA TRP A 348 21.77 -0.32 -18.69
C TRP A 348 22.22 -1.77 -18.42
N ASP A 349 23.37 -2.13 -18.98
CA ASP A 349 23.88 -3.51 -19.04
C ASP A 349 25.11 -3.73 -18.15
N ASP A 350 25.74 -4.91 -18.26
CA ASP A 350 27.00 -5.26 -17.55
C ASP A 350 28.11 -4.25 -17.83
N ALA A 351 28.16 -3.62 -19.01
CA ALA A 351 29.19 -2.64 -19.33
C ALA A 351 29.04 -1.36 -18.50
N VAL A 352 27.80 -0.92 -18.26
CA VAL A 352 27.50 0.22 -17.37
C VAL A 352 27.88 -0.11 -15.93
N GLU A 353 27.47 -1.27 -15.43
CA GLU A 353 27.81 -1.67 -14.06
C GLU A 353 29.32 -1.82 -13.86
N GLN A 354 30.01 -2.43 -14.81
CA GLN A 354 31.46 -2.55 -14.77
C GLN A 354 32.15 -1.19 -14.81
N TRP A 355 31.65 -0.22 -15.57
CA TRP A 355 32.20 1.14 -15.56
C TRP A 355 32.06 1.81 -14.18
N ILE A 356 30.87 1.74 -13.57
CA ILE A 356 30.61 2.30 -12.24
C ILE A 356 31.48 1.62 -11.18
N LEU A 357 31.58 0.30 -11.21
CA LEU A 357 32.43 -0.46 -10.29
C LEU A 357 33.91 -0.09 -10.45
N ARG A 358 34.41 0.03 -11.69
CA ARG A 358 35.78 0.46 -11.96
C ARG A 358 36.07 1.84 -11.40
N LEU A 359 35.18 2.80 -11.63
CA LEU A 359 35.31 4.17 -11.11
C LEU A 359 35.35 4.16 -9.57
N ASN A 360 34.36 3.54 -8.94
CA ASN A 360 34.23 3.52 -7.48
C ASN A 360 35.42 2.83 -6.81
N ARG A 361 35.83 1.66 -7.31
CA ARG A 361 36.97 0.92 -6.76
C ARG A 361 38.29 1.65 -6.99
N LEU A 362 38.46 2.30 -8.14
CA LEU A 362 39.65 3.08 -8.40
C LEU A 362 39.78 4.28 -7.44
N GLY A 363 38.66 4.93 -7.11
CA GLY A 363 38.63 5.99 -6.09
C GLY A 363 39.04 5.50 -4.69
N GLU A 364 38.77 4.24 -4.36
CA GLU A 364 39.20 3.62 -3.10
C GLU A 364 40.69 3.24 -3.12
N TRP A 365 41.20 2.72 -4.24
CA TRP A 365 42.59 2.26 -4.33
C TRP A 365 43.61 3.38 -4.58
N LEU A 366 43.20 4.41 -5.31
CA LEU A 366 44.01 5.58 -5.67
C LEU A 366 43.25 6.88 -5.33
N PRO A 367 43.00 7.16 -4.03
CA PRO A 367 42.28 8.37 -3.60
C PRO A 367 42.97 9.66 -4.05
N GLU A 368 44.29 9.62 -4.27
CA GLU A 368 45.07 10.75 -4.79
C GLU A 368 44.63 11.23 -6.18
N LEU A 369 43.89 10.43 -6.95
CA LEU A 369 43.39 10.83 -8.27
C LEU A 369 42.17 11.76 -8.20
N GLY A 370 41.54 11.92 -7.03
CA GLY A 370 40.39 12.81 -6.86
C GLY A 370 39.19 12.44 -7.75
N LEU A 371 39.01 11.16 -8.06
CA LEU A 371 37.90 10.69 -8.89
C LEU A 371 36.58 10.73 -8.09
N PRO A 372 35.48 11.22 -8.68
CA PRO A 372 34.18 11.22 -8.01
C PRO A 372 33.64 9.79 -7.88
N ARG A 373 32.93 9.53 -6.78
CA ARG A 373 32.24 8.27 -6.53
C ARG A 373 30.78 8.37 -6.99
N VAL A 374 30.26 7.31 -7.60
CA VAL A 374 28.85 7.17 -7.93
C VAL A 374 28.18 6.38 -6.80
N ALA A 375 27.48 7.08 -5.90
CA ALA A 375 26.67 6.47 -4.85
C ALA A 375 25.26 6.10 -5.35
N GLU A 376 24.47 5.40 -4.54
CA GLU A 376 23.10 4.98 -4.90
C GLU A 376 22.19 6.14 -5.34
N LYS A 377 22.30 7.30 -4.67
CA LYS A 377 21.56 8.50 -5.07
C LYS A 377 21.96 9.01 -6.47
N ASP A 378 23.24 8.87 -6.83
CA ASP A 378 23.78 9.32 -8.11
C ASP A 378 23.40 8.34 -9.23
N ARG A 379 23.23 7.05 -8.92
CA ARG A 379 22.71 6.04 -9.86
C ARG A 379 21.31 6.40 -10.36
N LEU A 380 20.42 6.88 -9.47
CA LEU A 380 19.10 7.33 -9.89
C LEU A 380 19.21 8.54 -10.84
N LEU A 381 20.04 9.54 -10.52
CA LEU A 381 20.26 10.69 -11.39
C LEU A 381 20.82 10.29 -12.76
N LEU A 382 21.76 9.34 -12.80
CA LEU A 382 22.30 8.80 -14.04
C LEU A 382 21.24 8.06 -14.87
N LEU A 383 20.36 7.29 -14.23
CA LEU A 383 19.22 6.65 -14.88
C LEU A 383 18.25 7.70 -15.45
N GLU A 384 17.96 8.76 -14.70
CA GLU A 384 17.13 9.88 -15.17
C GLU A 384 17.74 10.52 -16.41
N GLN A 385 19.03 10.85 -16.38
CA GLN A 385 19.72 11.41 -17.55
C GLN A 385 19.72 10.43 -18.74
N ALA A 386 19.87 9.13 -18.49
CA ALA A 386 19.80 8.10 -19.54
C ALA A 386 18.40 7.97 -20.17
N CYS A 387 17.35 8.25 -19.39
CA CYS A 387 15.97 8.26 -19.83
C CYS A 387 15.53 9.60 -20.46
N LEU A 388 16.37 10.64 -20.47
CA LEU A 388 15.96 11.97 -20.94
C LEU A 388 15.50 11.96 -22.40
N GLY A 389 14.27 12.42 -22.66
CA GLY A 389 13.63 12.40 -23.97
C GLY A 389 12.94 11.07 -24.33
N ALA A 390 12.97 10.06 -23.44
CA ALA A 390 12.11 8.88 -23.56
C ALA A 390 10.75 9.18 -22.94
N ARG A 391 9.66 8.81 -23.62
CA ARG A 391 8.28 8.95 -23.12
C ARG A 391 7.58 7.60 -22.96
N SER A 392 8.25 6.51 -23.30
CA SER A 392 7.69 5.16 -23.23
C SER A 392 8.76 4.09 -22.99
N VAL A 393 8.33 2.92 -22.52
CA VAL A 393 9.22 1.75 -22.35
C VAL A 393 9.82 1.31 -23.68
N ARG A 394 9.14 1.55 -24.81
CA ARG A 394 9.67 1.24 -26.14
C ARG A 394 10.90 2.07 -26.47
N ASP A 395 10.89 3.36 -26.13
CA ASP A 395 11.98 4.30 -26.43
C ASP A 395 13.28 3.88 -25.73
N LEU A 396 13.20 3.14 -24.63
CA LEU A 396 14.35 2.63 -23.89
C LEU A 396 15.11 1.52 -24.61
N LYS A 397 14.49 0.81 -25.56
CA LYS A 397 15.12 -0.34 -26.24
C LYS A 397 16.31 0.04 -27.12
N GLU A 398 16.27 1.24 -27.69
CA GLU A 398 17.28 1.72 -28.65
C GLU A 398 18.30 2.67 -27.99
N ARG A 399 18.15 2.94 -26.69
CA ARG A 399 18.99 3.87 -25.94
C ARG A 399 20.17 3.17 -25.30
N ALA A 400 21.34 3.79 -25.34
CA ALA A 400 22.55 3.34 -24.66
C ALA A 400 22.83 4.22 -23.44
N ALA A 401 22.96 3.63 -22.24
CA ALA A 401 23.25 4.40 -21.03
C ALA A 401 24.75 4.65 -20.84
N LEU A 402 25.62 3.77 -21.35
CA LEU A 402 27.06 3.85 -21.12
C LEU A 402 27.70 5.20 -21.51
N PRO A 403 27.39 5.83 -22.66
CA PRO A 403 27.95 7.15 -23.00
C PRO A 403 27.58 8.23 -21.98
N ILE A 404 26.37 8.18 -21.44
CA ILE A 404 25.83 9.14 -20.48
C ILE A 404 26.50 8.95 -19.12
N VAL A 405 26.66 7.69 -18.68
CA VAL A 405 27.38 7.37 -17.44
C VAL A 405 28.87 7.73 -17.54
N ARG A 406 29.50 7.54 -18.70
CA ARG A 406 30.89 8.00 -18.93
C ARG A 406 31.02 9.52 -18.86
N ALA A 407 30.04 10.25 -19.38
CA ALA A 407 30.02 11.72 -19.38
C ALA A 407 29.92 12.35 -17.99
N TRP A 408 29.64 11.57 -16.94
CA TRP A 408 29.81 12.00 -15.54
C TRP A 408 31.25 12.42 -15.22
N LEU A 409 32.22 11.86 -15.95
CA LEU A 409 33.63 12.20 -15.86
C LEU A 409 34.05 13.04 -17.06
N ASN A 410 34.93 14.01 -16.83
CA ASN A 410 35.61 14.68 -17.94
C ASN A 410 36.58 13.71 -18.67
N SER A 411 36.99 14.06 -19.89
CA SER A 411 37.80 13.17 -20.74
C SER A 411 39.14 12.75 -20.10
N SER A 412 39.75 13.60 -19.28
CA SER A 412 40.99 13.25 -18.58
C SER A 412 40.76 12.22 -17.48
N GLN A 413 39.68 12.36 -16.71
CA GLN A 413 39.29 11.38 -15.70
C GLN A 413 38.89 10.04 -16.32
N GLN A 414 38.18 10.04 -17.45
CA GLN A 414 37.85 8.80 -18.17
C GLN A 414 39.12 8.02 -18.56
N ARG A 415 40.16 8.72 -19.06
CA ARG A 415 41.44 8.10 -19.38
C ARG A 415 42.14 7.50 -18.15
N LEU A 416 42.05 8.15 -16.99
CA LEU A 416 42.60 7.60 -15.75
C LEU A 416 41.93 6.28 -15.36
N VAL A 417 40.60 6.18 -15.50
CA VAL A 417 39.87 4.93 -15.26
C VAL A 417 40.29 3.85 -16.25
N GLU A 418 40.42 4.18 -17.53
CA GLU A 418 40.87 3.23 -18.55
C GLU A 418 42.32 2.77 -18.34
N GLN A 419 43.21 3.65 -17.90
CA GLN A 419 44.61 3.34 -17.67
C GLN A 419 44.84 2.52 -16.40
N HIS A 420 44.19 2.89 -15.30
CA HIS A 420 44.49 2.32 -13.98
C HIS A 420 43.52 1.23 -13.54
N ALA A 421 42.34 1.14 -14.16
CA ALA A 421 41.41 0.05 -13.98
C ALA A 421 40.87 -0.38 -15.36
N PRO A 422 41.68 -0.97 -16.25
CA PRO A 422 41.24 -1.35 -17.60
C PRO A 422 40.19 -2.48 -17.58
N ASP A 423 39.31 -2.51 -18.57
CA ASP A 423 38.38 -3.63 -18.81
C ASP A 423 39.09 -4.88 -19.38
N ARG A 424 40.28 -4.67 -19.96
CA ARG A 424 41.12 -5.72 -20.54
C ARG A 424 42.60 -5.49 -20.30
N VAL A 425 43.29 -6.52 -19.80
CA VAL A 425 44.74 -6.54 -19.57
C VAL A 425 45.44 -7.34 -20.67
N ALA A 426 46.60 -6.87 -21.11
CA ALA A 426 47.42 -7.57 -22.09
C ALA A 426 48.12 -8.78 -21.44
N LEU A 427 48.08 -9.91 -22.14
CA LEU A 427 48.80 -11.13 -21.80
C LEU A 427 50.11 -11.20 -22.61
N PRO A 428 51.15 -11.91 -22.11
CA PRO A 428 52.43 -12.05 -22.81
C PRO A 428 52.31 -12.64 -24.22
N CYS A 429 51.29 -13.45 -24.47
CA CYS A 429 50.99 -14.03 -25.78
C CYS A 429 50.39 -13.01 -26.78
N GLY A 430 50.35 -11.72 -26.45
CA GLY A 430 49.78 -10.64 -27.26
C GLY A 430 48.25 -10.53 -27.22
N ARG A 431 47.56 -11.49 -26.59
CA ARG A 431 46.09 -11.45 -26.41
C ARG A 431 45.69 -10.51 -25.27
N ARG A 432 44.41 -10.14 -25.23
CA ARG A 432 43.83 -9.31 -24.15
C ARG A 432 42.75 -10.07 -23.39
N ALA A 433 42.96 -10.28 -22.09
CA ALA A 433 42.01 -10.94 -21.19
C ALA A 433 41.01 -9.94 -20.60
N LYS A 434 39.74 -10.32 -20.45
CA LYS A 434 38.70 -9.48 -19.81
C LYS A 434 38.92 -9.47 -18.31
N VAL A 435 38.78 -8.29 -17.71
CA VAL A 435 38.76 -8.09 -16.26
C VAL A 435 37.34 -7.76 -15.84
N ARG A 436 36.81 -8.51 -14.88
CA ARG A 436 35.53 -8.25 -14.23
C ARG A 436 35.79 -7.71 -12.82
N TYR A 437 35.38 -6.48 -12.59
CA TYR A 437 35.43 -5.81 -11.30
C TYR A 437 34.22 -6.22 -10.46
N ARG A 438 34.43 -6.22 -9.14
CA ARG A 438 33.44 -6.59 -8.12
C ARG A 438 33.35 -5.48 -7.08
N ALA A 439 32.19 -5.36 -6.44
CA ALA A 439 32.02 -4.43 -5.31
C ALA A 439 32.93 -4.80 -4.15
N GLU A 440 33.10 -6.11 -3.91
CA GLU A 440 33.96 -6.66 -2.86
C GLU A 440 34.97 -7.66 -3.44
N GLY A 441 36.13 -7.73 -2.80
CA GLY A 441 37.24 -8.59 -3.20
C GLY A 441 38.07 -8.09 -4.38
N ALA A 442 38.98 -8.95 -4.85
CA ALA A 442 39.86 -8.68 -5.99
C ALA A 442 39.10 -8.72 -7.33
N PRO A 443 39.44 -7.90 -8.33
CA PRO A 443 38.91 -8.04 -9.68
C PRO A 443 39.42 -9.35 -10.31
N ILE A 444 38.60 -9.93 -11.19
CA ILE A 444 38.85 -11.24 -11.78
C ILE A 444 39.31 -11.07 -13.23
N LEU A 445 40.49 -11.57 -13.56
CA LEU A 445 40.99 -11.72 -14.92
C LEU A 445 40.64 -13.11 -15.44
N SER A 446 39.81 -13.19 -16.48
CA SER A 446 39.43 -14.46 -17.10
C SER A 446 40.30 -14.72 -18.33
N ALA A 447 41.09 -15.79 -18.30
CA ALA A 447 42.01 -16.16 -19.38
C ALA A 447 42.09 -17.68 -19.55
N ARG A 448 42.29 -18.16 -20.78
CA ARG A 448 42.50 -19.59 -21.00
C ARG A 448 43.85 -20.01 -20.46
N ILE A 449 43.93 -21.24 -19.99
CA ILE A 449 45.15 -21.79 -19.41
C ILE A 449 46.35 -21.73 -20.37
N GLN A 450 46.12 -21.89 -21.69
CA GLN A 450 47.19 -21.75 -22.69
C GLN A 450 47.73 -20.33 -22.81
N ASP A 451 46.87 -19.34 -22.59
CA ASP A 451 47.23 -17.93 -22.72
C ASP A 451 48.02 -17.44 -21.46
N LEU A 452 48.17 -18.30 -20.44
CA LEU A 452 48.81 -18.00 -19.16
C LEU A 452 50.18 -18.67 -18.96
N PHE A 453 50.68 -19.50 -19.89
CA PHE A 453 51.93 -20.25 -19.68
C PHE A 453 53.14 -19.35 -19.40
N ASP A 454 53.27 -18.26 -20.15
CA ASP A 454 54.37 -17.31 -20.03
C ASP A 454 53.98 -16.07 -19.20
N ALA A 455 52.87 -16.16 -18.44
CA ALA A 455 52.34 -15.05 -17.65
C ALA A 455 53.26 -14.67 -16.48
N PRO A 456 53.29 -13.37 -16.10
CA PRO A 456 53.97 -12.94 -14.89
C PRO A 456 53.36 -13.61 -13.65
N ARG A 457 54.11 -13.61 -12.54
CA ARG A 457 53.67 -14.21 -11.26
C ARG A 457 52.32 -13.67 -10.77
N ALA A 458 52.04 -12.39 -11.03
CA ALA A 458 50.79 -11.74 -10.70
C ALA A 458 50.43 -10.70 -11.77
N PHE A 459 49.14 -10.54 -12.03
CA PHE A 459 48.60 -9.40 -12.75
C PHE A 459 48.10 -8.37 -11.74
N THR A 460 48.41 -7.10 -11.96
CA THR A 460 48.00 -6.02 -11.07
C THR A 460 47.36 -4.87 -11.82
N VAL A 461 46.48 -4.15 -11.12
CA VAL A 461 45.87 -2.88 -11.55
C VAL A 461 46.15 -1.80 -10.51
N ALA A 462 45.64 -0.59 -10.72
CA ALA A 462 45.78 0.54 -9.79
C ALA A 462 47.25 0.81 -9.40
N ARG A 463 48.13 0.93 -10.40
CA ARG A 463 49.58 1.16 -10.21
C ARG A 463 50.26 0.08 -9.34
N GLY A 464 49.81 -1.16 -9.44
CA GLY A 464 50.39 -2.28 -8.70
C GLY A 464 49.80 -2.54 -7.31
N ARG A 465 48.88 -1.69 -6.83
CA ARG A 465 48.29 -1.81 -5.48
C ARG A 465 47.32 -2.96 -5.34
N VAL A 466 46.76 -3.45 -6.44
CA VAL A 466 45.69 -4.45 -6.43
C VAL A 466 46.06 -5.61 -7.33
N ALA A 467 46.22 -6.79 -6.74
CA ALA A 467 46.38 -8.03 -7.47
C ALA A 467 45.03 -8.51 -8.04
N LEU A 468 45.07 -9.07 -9.24
CA LEU A 468 43.92 -9.69 -9.88
C LEU A 468 43.83 -11.16 -9.49
N ALA A 469 42.63 -11.61 -9.12
CA ALA A 469 42.33 -13.03 -9.10
C ALA A 469 42.24 -13.53 -10.54
N ILE A 470 42.76 -14.72 -10.82
CA ILE A 470 42.80 -15.29 -12.16
C ILE A 470 41.79 -16.43 -12.22
N GLU A 471 40.76 -16.25 -13.04
CA GLU A 471 39.85 -17.32 -13.44
C GLU A 471 40.45 -18.03 -14.66
N ILE A 472 41.00 -19.21 -14.40
CA ILE A 472 41.67 -20.04 -15.40
C ILE A 472 40.61 -20.86 -16.14
N LEU A 473 40.52 -20.61 -17.45
CA LEU A 473 39.56 -21.25 -18.33
C LEU A 473 40.19 -22.41 -19.11
N ALA A 474 39.40 -23.46 -19.35
CA ALA A 474 39.72 -24.50 -20.31
C ALA A 474 39.66 -23.98 -21.77
N PRO A 475 40.14 -24.74 -22.78
CA PRO A 475 40.04 -24.36 -24.19
C PRO A 475 38.63 -23.96 -24.65
N ASN A 476 37.59 -24.55 -24.05
CA ASN A 476 36.19 -24.28 -24.34
C ASN A 476 35.60 -23.12 -23.52
N HIS A 477 36.43 -22.29 -22.89
CA HIS A 477 36.04 -21.14 -22.05
C HIS A 477 35.24 -21.48 -20.79
N ARG A 478 35.23 -22.74 -20.33
CA ARG A 478 34.64 -23.09 -19.03
C ARG A 478 35.64 -22.84 -17.89
N PRO A 479 35.21 -22.26 -16.76
CA PRO A 479 36.06 -22.10 -15.57
C PRO A 479 36.55 -23.46 -15.05
N VAL A 480 37.84 -23.53 -14.73
CA VAL A 480 38.47 -24.73 -14.15
C VAL A 480 38.97 -24.45 -12.73
N GLN A 481 39.59 -23.30 -12.52
CA GLN A 481 40.13 -22.90 -11.23
C GLN A 481 40.12 -21.37 -11.11
N VAL A 482 39.90 -20.85 -9.92
CA VAL A 482 40.19 -19.46 -9.58
C VAL A 482 41.36 -19.43 -8.60
N THR A 483 42.36 -18.59 -8.85
CA THR A 483 43.54 -18.45 -7.98
C THR A 483 44.01 -17.00 -7.90
N GLU A 484 44.53 -16.59 -6.74
CA GLU A 484 45.25 -15.33 -6.57
C GLU A 484 46.78 -15.53 -6.65
N ASP A 485 47.24 -16.78 -6.54
CA ASP A 485 48.64 -17.18 -6.71
C ASP A 485 48.79 -18.09 -7.94
N LEU A 486 49.22 -17.50 -9.05
CA LEU A 486 49.43 -18.22 -10.29
C LEU A 486 50.63 -19.19 -10.19
N ALA A 487 51.66 -18.84 -9.43
CA ALA A 487 52.84 -19.69 -9.26
C ALA A 487 52.50 -20.93 -8.42
N GLY A 488 51.72 -20.76 -7.35
CA GLY A 488 51.17 -21.85 -6.56
C GLY A 488 50.27 -22.77 -7.38
N PHE A 489 49.44 -22.21 -8.26
CA PHE A 489 48.62 -22.99 -9.19
C PHE A 489 49.46 -23.90 -10.10
N TRP A 490 50.49 -23.36 -10.76
CA TRP A 490 51.36 -24.13 -11.66
C TRP A 490 52.07 -25.27 -10.93
N ARG A 491 52.50 -25.05 -9.69
CA ARG A 491 53.23 -26.05 -8.88
C ARG A 491 52.32 -27.15 -8.33
N ALA A 492 51.15 -26.80 -7.77
CA ALA A 492 50.36 -27.71 -6.96
C ALA A 492 49.08 -28.23 -7.65
N HIS A 493 48.42 -27.41 -8.47
CA HIS A 493 47.10 -27.73 -9.01
C HIS A 493 47.14 -28.13 -10.49
N TYR A 494 47.99 -27.47 -11.29
CA TYR A 494 48.09 -27.72 -12.72
C TYR A 494 48.43 -29.17 -13.09
N PRO A 495 49.33 -29.91 -12.42
CA PRO A 495 49.65 -31.29 -12.82
C PRO A 495 48.43 -32.23 -12.86
N ARG A 496 47.49 -32.09 -11.91
CA ARG A 496 46.23 -32.85 -11.89
C ARG A 496 45.28 -32.39 -13.00
N ILE A 497 45.09 -31.08 -13.13
CA ILE A 497 44.21 -30.47 -14.14
C ILE A 497 44.69 -30.78 -15.57
N LYS A 498 46.00 -30.78 -15.80
CA LYS A 498 46.64 -31.10 -17.08
C LYS A 498 46.28 -32.51 -17.55
N GLN A 499 46.28 -33.51 -16.66
CA GLN A 499 45.95 -34.89 -17.02
C GLN A 499 44.50 -35.02 -17.49
N GLU A 500 43.57 -34.37 -16.79
CA GLU A 500 42.14 -34.38 -17.14
C GLU A 500 41.87 -33.61 -18.44
N LEU A 501 42.37 -32.38 -18.55
CA LEU A 501 42.13 -31.55 -19.72
C LEU A 501 42.85 -32.05 -20.97
N ARG A 502 44.03 -32.68 -20.85
CA ARG A 502 44.73 -33.30 -22.00
C ARG A 502 43.93 -34.47 -22.58
N ARG A 503 43.26 -35.27 -21.75
CA ARG A 503 42.36 -36.34 -22.22
C ARG A 503 41.17 -35.77 -22.98
N LYS A 504 40.58 -34.68 -22.50
CA LYS A 504 39.39 -34.06 -23.08
C LYS A 504 39.69 -33.19 -24.32
N TYR A 505 40.89 -32.60 -24.37
CA TYR A 505 41.33 -31.67 -25.41
C TYR A 505 42.74 -32.04 -25.93
N PRO A 506 42.89 -33.19 -26.63
CA PRO A 506 44.19 -33.74 -27.01
C PRO A 506 44.93 -32.92 -28.07
N LYS A 507 44.21 -32.10 -28.84
CA LYS A 507 44.76 -31.24 -29.91
C LYS A 507 45.35 -29.93 -29.41
N HIS A 508 45.24 -29.62 -28.12
CA HIS A 508 45.76 -28.39 -27.53
C HIS A 508 47.15 -28.62 -26.91
N GLU A 509 47.94 -27.56 -26.85
CA GLU A 509 49.27 -27.58 -26.24
C GLU A 509 49.17 -27.56 -24.70
N TRP A 510 49.93 -28.46 -24.05
CA TRP A 510 49.98 -28.64 -22.61
C TRP A 510 51.44 -28.69 -22.14
N ARG A 511 52.03 -27.53 -21.84
CA ARG A 511 53.42 -27.40 -21.38
C ARG A 511 53.59 -27.92 -19.96
#